data_AF-A0A414CCD5-F1
#
_entry.id   AF-A0A414CCD5-F1
#
_cell.length_a   1.000
_cell.length_b   1.000
_cell.length_c   1.000
_cell.angle_alpha   90.00
_cell.angle_beta   90.00
_cell.angle_gamma   90.00
#
_symmetry.space_group_name_H-M   'P 1'
#
loop_
_entity.id
_entity.type
_entity.pdbx_description
1 polymer ?
#
loop_
_entity_poly.entity_id
_entity_poly.type
_entity_poly.pdbx_seq_one_letter_code
_entity_poly.pdbx_strand_id
1 'polypeptide(L)'
;MGAVNDFLIFLAEGFTGLFNAAGDQFASFITGMIPMLICLILTIKAVIQLIGEERVYGFMKKCTKYAVLRYTLIPFLCTFFLCNPMAYTFGVFVEEDYKPAFYDAVVSMMHPIVGLFPHANSSELFVWLGISAGYEALGKNSSELAIRFLIVGLIVCLIKGIVTEKLYLIMKKRNEAKLAA
;
A
#
# COMPACT_ATOMS: atom_id res chain seq x y z
N MET A 1 -38.92 -0.33 -35.58
CA MET A 1 -37.55 -0.05 -36.03
C MET A 1 -36.90 1.11 -35.27
N GLY A 2 -37.61 2.20 -34.93
CA GLY A 2 -37.04 3.31 -34.15
C GLY A 2 -36.43 2.91 -32.80
N ALA A 3 -37.20 2.23 -31.93
CA ALA A 3 -36.73 1.84 -30.59
C ALA A 3 -35.47 0.94 -30.57
N VAL A 4 -35.29 0.09 -31.58
CA VAL A 4 -34.08 -0.76 -31.69
C VAL A 4 -32.88 0.06 -32.13
N ASN A 5 -33.09 1.01 -33.05
CA ASN A 5 -32.03 1.91 -33.52
C ASN A 5 -31.58 2.86 -32.40
N ASP A 6 -32.54 3.44 -31.64
CA ASP A 6 -32.25 4.32 -30.52
C ASP A 6 -31.50 3.58 -29.40
N PHE A 7 -31.84 2.32 -29.14
CA PHE A 7 -31.12 1.49 -28.18
C PHE A 7 -29.68 1.19 -28.61
N LEU A 8 -29.46 0.88 -29.90
CA LEU A 8 -28.11 0.66 -30.44
C LEU A 8 -27.27 1.93 -30.46
N ILE A 9 -27.88 3.09 -30.73
CA ILE A 9 -27.21 4.41 -30.65
C ILE A 9 -26.81 4.70 -29.19
N PHE A 10 -27.71 4.50 -28.23
CA PHE A 10 -27.41 4.67 -26.80
C PHE A 10 -26.23 3.78 -26.36
N LEU A 11 -26.19 2.52 -26.80
CA LEU A 11 -25.07 1.62 -26.50
C LEU A 11 -23.76 2.08 -27.15
N ALA A 12 -23.81 2.54 -28.39
CA ALA A 12 -22.63 3.02 -29.11
C ALA A 12 -22.08 4.33 -28.49
N GLU A 13 -22.95 5.28 -28.17
CA GLU A 13 -22.58 6.54 -27.50
C GLU A 13 -22.07 6.28 -26.08
N GLY A 14 -22.70 5.37 -25.34
CA GLY A 14 -22.23 4.93 -24.03
C GLY A 14 -20.85 4.26 -24.09
N PHE A 15 -20.62 3.41 -25.10
CA PHE A 15 -19.33 2.77 -25.34
C PHE A 15 -18.26 3.81 -25.65
N THR A 16 -18.47 4.66 -26.67
CA THR A 16 -17.50 5.71 -27.04
C THR A 16 -17.28 6.71 -25.91
N GLY A 17 -18.33 7.11 -25.20
CA GLY A 17 -18.24 8.00 -24.04
C GLY A 17 -17.41 7.43 -22.91
N LEU A 18 -17.56 6.13 -22.61
CA LEU A 18 -16.74 5.43 -21.62
C LEU A 18 -15.26 5.43 -22.02
N PHE A 19 -14.94 5.12 -23.28
CA PHE A 19 -13.55 5.10 -23.75
C PHE A 19 -12.92 6.50 -23.82
N ASN A 20 -13.70 7.52 -24.17
CA ASN A 20 -13.24 8.92 -24.12
C ASN A 20 -12.93 9.33 -22.67
N ALA A 21 -13.84 9.06 -21.73
CA ALA A 21 -13.62 9.34 -20.31
C ALA A 21 -12.40 8.58 -19.75
N ALA A 22 -12.22 7.32 -20.14
CA ALA A 22 -11.03 6.54 -19.79
C ALA A 22 -9.73 7.15 -20.38
N GLY A 23 -9.79 7.64 -21.62
CA GLY A 23 -8.69 8.32 -22.29
C GLY A 23 -8.29 9.62 -21.59
N ASP A 24 -9.26 10.46 -21.25
CA ASP A 24 -9.04 11.71 -20.52
C ASP A 24 -8.43 11.44 -19.13
N GLN A 25 -8.94 10.43 -18.43
CA GLN A 25 -8.41 10.02 -17.13
C GLN A 25 -6.97 9.51 -17.23
N PHE A 26 -6.66 8.71 -18.26
CA PHE A 26 -5.31 8.21 -18.51
C PHE A 26 -4.33 9.33 -18.87
N ALA A 27 -4.75 10.29 -19.70
CA ALA A 27 -3.95 11.47 -20.03
C ALA A 27 -3.63 12.33 -18.79
N SER A 28 -4.60 12.48 -17.87
CA SER A 28 -4.38 13.14 -16.58
C SER A 28 -3.31 12.44 -15.73
N PHE A 29 -3.24 11.11 -15.77
CA PHE A 29 -2.18 10.38 -15.08
C PHE A 29 -0.79 10.65 -15.67
N ILE A 30 -0.66 10.66 -17.00
CA ILE A 30 0.62 10.93 -17.67
C ILE A 30 1.10 12.36 -17.41
N THR A 31 0.19 13.34 -17.45
CA THR A 31 0.55 14.76 -17.40
C THR A 31 0.71 15.30 -15.98
N GLY A 32 -0.02 14.77 -15.01
CA GLY A 32 0.02 15.26 -13.63
C GLY A 32 0.63 14.24 -12.67
N MET A 33 -0.01 13.08 -12.57
CA MET A 33 0.27 12.14 -11.49
C MET A 33 1.65 11.51 -11.59
N ILE A 34 1.98 10.88 -12.73
CA ILE A 34 3.24 10.15 -12.92
C ILE A 34 4.47 11.06 -12.70
N PRO A 35 4.56 12.28 -13.27
CA PRO A 35 5.67 13.19 -13.00
C PRO A 35 5.83 13.51 -11.51
N MET A 36 4.72 13.77 -10.81
CA MET A 36 4.73 14.04 -9.37
C MET A 36 5.27 12.83 -8.58
N LEU A 37 4.88 11.61 -8.94
CA LEU A 37 5.41 10.39 -8.31
C LEU A 37 6.92 10.24 -8.50
N ILE A 38 7.42 10.50 -9.71
CA ILE A 38 8.86 10.40 -10.01
C ILE A 38 9.64 11.39 -9.14
N CYS A 39 9.20 12.64 -9.05
CA CYS A 39 9.81 13.63 -8.17
C CYS A 39 9.79 13.20 -6.70
N LEU A 40 8.69 12.61 -6.24
CA LEU A 40 8.57 12.11 -4.87
C LEU A 40 9.55 10.95 -4.61
N ILE A 41 9.62 9.96 -5.50
CA ILE A 41 10.56 8.83 -5.40
C ILE A 41 12.01 9.33 -5.33
N LEU A 42 12.39 10.22 -6.25
CA LEU A 42 13.73 10.80 -6.30
C LEU A 42 14.07 11.56 -5.01
N THR A 43 13.12 12.35 -4.50
CA THR A 43 13.29 13.11 -3.26
C THR A 43 13.51 12.17 -2.08
N ILE A 44 12.70 11.13 -1.94
CA ILE A 44 12.83 10.16 -0.85
C ILE A 44 14.16 9.39 -0.95
N LYS A 45 14.56 8.97 -2.16
CA LYS A 45 15.86 8.32 -2.38
C LYS A 45 17.02 9.24 -1.99
N ALA A 46 16.96 10.51 -2.35
CA ALA A 46 17.96 11.50 -1.95
C ALA A 46 18.02 11.66 -0.42
N VAL A 47 16.88 11.73 0.27
CA VAL A 47 16.82 11.82 1.74
C VAL A 47 17.46 10.58 2.40
N ILE A 48 17.16 9.37 1.92
CA ILE A 48 17.78 8.15 2.44
C ILE A 48 19.30 8.20 2.26
N GLN A 49 19.76 8.60 1.07
CA GLN A 49 21.19 8.68 0.77
C GLN A 49 21.91 9.72 1.63
N LEU A 50 21.25 10.85 1.95
CA LEU A 50 21.77 11.88 2.85
C LEU A 50 21.87 11.41 4.31
N ILE A 51 20.88 10.66 4.80
CA ILE A 51 20.90 10.10 6.16
C ILE A 51 21.97 8.99 6.27
N GLY A 52 22.10 8.21 5.20
CA GLY A 52 22.93 7.01 5.12
C GLY A 52 22.10 5.75 5.36
N GLU A 53 22.11 4.84 4.39
CA GLU A 53 21.32 3.60 4.41
C GLU A 53 21.54 2.78 5.67
N GLU A 54 22.80 2.59 6.09
CA GLU A 54 23.15 1.86 7.31
C GLU A 54 22.48 2.42 8.56
N ARG A 55 22.34 3.75 8.67
CA ARG A 55 21.70 4.37 9.83
C ARG A 55 20.20 4.12 9.85
N VAL A 56 19.56 4.19 8.69
CA VAL A 56 18.12 3.93 8.53
C VAL A 56 17.83 2.45 8.83
N TYR A 57 18.58 1.52 8.21
CA TYR A 57 18.42 0.09 8.46
C TYR A 57 18.77 -0.30 9.90
N GLY A 58 19.83 0.27 10.48
CA GLY A 58 20.23 0.03 11.86
C GLY A 58 19.19 0.51 12.88
N PHE A 59 18.56 1.66 12.63
CA PHE A 59 17.45 2.16 13.44
C PHE A 59 16.24 1.22 13.36
N MET A 60 15.80 0.88 12.14
CA MET A 60 14.65 -0.01 11.94
C MET A 60 14.91 -1.39 12.58
N LYS A 61 16.14 -1.91 12.52
CA LYS A 61 16.51 -3.18 13.16
C LYS A 61 16.37 -3.13 14.69
N LYS A 62 16.68 -2.01 15.33
CA LYS A 62 16.48 -1.87 16.79
C LYS A 62 14.99 -1.83 17.17
N CYS A 63 14.15 -1.27 16.31
CA CYS A 63 12.71 -1.20 16.53
C CYS A 63 12.00 -2.56 16.45
N THR A 64 12.60 -3.57 15.80
CA THR A 64 11.97 -4.90 15.66
C THR A 64 11.77 -5.62 16.99
N LYS A 65 12.43 -5.20 18.07
CA LYS A 65 12.25 -5.78 19.40
C LYS A 65 10.84 -5.58 19.97
N TYR A 66 10.16 -4.49 19.61
CA TYR A 66 8.87 -4.14 20.19
C TYR A 66 7.74 -4.47 19.21
N ALA A 67 6.79 -5.31 19.62
CA ALA A 67 5.69 -5.76 18.76
C ALA A 67 4.90 -4.60 18.12
N VAL A 68 4.62 -3.54 18.90
CA VAL A 68 3.92 -2.35 18.37
C VAL A 68 4.71 -1.70 17.25
N LEU A 69 6.00 -1.46 17.44
CA LEU A 69 6.85 -0.84 16.42
C LEU A 69 7.05 -1.78 15.22
N ARG A 70 7.20 -3.08 15.46
CA ARG A 70 7.37 -4.11 14.45
C ARG A 70 6.20 -4.20 13.47
N TYR A 71 4.98 -3.95 13.93
CA TYR A 71 3.77 -4.09 13.11
C TYR A 71 3.09 -2.77 12.72
N THR A 72 3.64 -1.63 13.14
CA THR A 72 3.12 -0.30 12.74
C THR A 72 4.21 0.56 12.11
N LEU A 73 5.13 1.05 12.92
CA LEU A 73 6.16 2.01 12.52
C LEU A 73 7.10 1.40 11.47
N ILE A 74 7.60 0.18 11.69
CA ILE A 74 8.53 -0.44 10.74
C ILE A 74 7.85 -0.68 9.38
N PRO A 75 6.66 -1.32 9.29
CA PRO A 75 5.93 -1.42 8.03
C PRO A 75 5.74 -0.09 7.33
N PHE A 76 5.32 0.95 8.06
CA PHE A 76 5.19 2.29 7.51
C PHE A 76 6.52 2.81 6.93
N LEU A 77 7.62 2.74 7.67
CA LEU A 77 8.92 3.22 7.21
C LEU A 77 9.45 2.37 6.02
N CYS A 78 9.28 1.05 6.07
CA CYS A 78 9.68 0.17 4.97
C CYS A 78 8.90 0.51 3.69
N THR A 79 7.58 0.64 3.76
CA THR A 79 6.76 0.99 2.60
C THR A 79 7.07 2.39 2.09
N PHE A 80 7.27 3.36 2.99
CA PHE A 80 7.59 4.74 2.64
C PHE A 80 8.96 4.91 1.98
N PHE A 81 10.00 4.22 2.46
CA PHE A 81 11.38 4.38 1.97
C PHE A 81 11.78 3.38 0.89
N LEU A 82 11.32 2.13 1.01
CA LEU A 82 11.72 1.04 0.12
C LEU A 82 10.71 0.81 -1.00
N CYS A 83 9.43 1.15 -0.77
CA CYS A 83 8.33 0.89 -1.71
C CYS A 83 8.10 -0.61 -1.96
N ASN A 84 6.99 -0.96 -2.60
CA ASN A 84 6.74 -2.30 -3.12
C ASN A 84 7.68 -2.60 -4.31
N PRO A 85 8.32 -3.78 -4.42
CA PRO A 85 8.38 -4.90 -3.47
C PRO A 85 9.58 -4.87 -2.51
N MET A 86 10.45 -3.87 -2.62
CA MET A 86 11.69 -3.82 -1.84
C MET A 86 11.45 -3.75 -0.32
N ALA A 87 10.30 -3.24 0.13
CA ALA A 87 9.91 -3.22 1.54
C ALA A 87 9.94 -4.61 2.20
N TYR A 88 9.68 -5.68 1.46
CA TYR A 88 9.68 -7.05 1.99
C TYR A 88 11.08 -7.54 2.35
N THR A 89 12.11 -7.01 1.68
CA THR A 89 13.51 -7.39 1.93
C THR A 89 13.98 -7.05 3.34
N PHE A 90 13.33 -6.07 3.98
CA PHE A 90 13.60 -5.72 5.36
C PHE A 90 13.31 -6.87 6.36
N GLY A 91 12.49 -7.84 5.96
CA GLY A 91 12.20 -9.03 6.76
C GLY A 91 13.45 -9.86 7.11
N VAL A 92 14.56 -9.70 6.39
CA VAL A 92 15.86 -10.33 6.73
C VAL A 92 16.37 -9.88 8.11
N PHE A 93 16.03 -8.67 8.56
CA PHE A 93 16.45 -8.13 9.86
C PHE A 93 15.52 -8.49 11.02
N VAL A 94 14.42 -9.19 10.74
CA VAL A 94 13.42 -9.63 11.71
C VAL A 94 13.74 -11.07 12.13
N GLU A 95 13.58 -11.40 13.41
CA GLU A 95 13.76 -12.78 13.89
C GLU A 95 12.78 -13.74 13.19
N GLU A 96 13.19 -14.99 13.01
CA GLU A 96 12.48 -15.97 12.18
C GLU A 96 11.00 -16.12 12.56
N ASP A 97 10.72 -16.17 13.86
CA ASP A 97 9.38 -16.37 14.40
C ASP A 97 8.40 -15.22 14.09
N TYR A 98 8.92 -14.05 13.76
CA TYR A 98 8.13 -12.84 13.49
C TYR A 98 8.07 -12.48 12.01
N LYS A 99 8.87 -13.11 11.15
CA LYS A 99 8.88 -12.82 9.70
C LYS A 99 7.50 -12.98 9.04
N PRO A 100 6.69 -14.02 9.35
CA PRO A 100 5.36 -14.16 8.74
C PRO A 100 4.43 -12.99 9.10
N ALA A 101 4.40 -12.60 10.37
CA ALA A 101 3.60 -11.49 10.86
C ALA A 101 4.10 -10.14 10.34
N PHE A 102 5.41 -9.98 10.24
CA PHE A 102 6.03 -8.79 9.64
C PHE A 102 5.62 -8.65 8.18
N TYR A 103 5.71 -9.72 7.40
CA TYR A 103 5.30 -9.72 5.99
C TYR A 103 3.82 -9.32 5.84
N ASP A 104 2.92 -9.93 6.62
CA ASP A 104 1.49 -9.58 6.63
C ASP A 104 1.26 -8.10 6.95
N ALA A 105 1.96 -7.54 7.94
CA ALA A 105 1.87 -6.12 8.29
C ALA A 105 2.40 -5.19 7.17
N VAL A 106 3.49 -5.55 6.51
CA VAL A 106 4.07 -4.77 5.39
C VAL A 106 3.12 -4.76 4.19
N VAL A 107 2.62 -5.92 3.77
CA VAL A 107 1.64 -6.02 2.67
C VAL A 107 0.38 -5.22 3.00
N SER A 108 -0.11 -5.31 4.24
CA SER A 108 -1.29 -4.57 4.68
C SER A 108 -1.10 -3.05 4.64
N MET A 109 0.12 -2.55 4.86
CA MET A 109 0.43 -1.12 4.82
C MET A 109 0.49 -0.56 3.38
N MET A 110 0.64 -1.42 2.36
CA MET A 110 0.81 -1.01 0.96
C MET A 110 -0.38 -0.26 0.36
N HIS A 111 -1.60 -0.41 0.89
CA HIS A 111 -2.77 0.31 0.39
C HIS A 111 -3.13 1.54 1.22
N PRO A 112 -3.13 1.48 2.57
CA PRO A 112 -3.43 2.66 3.40
C PRO A 112 -2.46 3.83 3.21
N ILE A 113 -1.20 3.55 2.91
CA ILE A 113 -0.16 4.59 2.78
C ILE A 113 -0.27 5.37 1.45
N VAL A 114 -0.80 4.74 0.40
CA VAL A 114 -0.80 5.24 -0.99
C VAL A 114 -1.60 6.50 -1.17
N GLY A 115 -2.65 6.70 -0.35
CA GLY A 115 -3.47 7.91 -0.45
C GLY A 115 -2.71 9.20 -0.14
N LEU A 116 -1.65 9.12 0.68
CA LEU A 116 -0.76 10.25 0.98
C LEU A 116 0.58 10.13 0.25
N PHE A 117 1.06 8.90 0.07
CA PHE A 117 2.40 8.60 -0.42
C PHE A 117 2.31 7.60 -1.59
N PRO A 118 1.86 8.08 -2.75
CA PRO A 118 1.57 7.22 -3.90
C PRO A 118 2.82 6.56 -4.53
N HIS A 119 4.03 7.00 -4.16
CA HIS A 119 5.28 6.33 -4.52
C HIS A 119 5.48 4.98 -3.83
N ALA A 120 4.88 4.78 -2.65
CA ALA A 120 5.09 3.58 -1.84
C ALA A 120 4.59 2.30 -2.53
N ASN A 121 3.54 2.39 -3.35
CA ASN A 121 2.99 1.26 -4.10
C ASN A 121 2.37 1.73 -5.43
N SER A 122 3.19 2.35 -6.28
CA SER A 122 2.72 2.98 -7.53
C SER A 122 2.07 2.01 -8.52
N SER A 123 2.44 0.72 -8.50
CA SER A 123 1.84 -0.30 -9.38
C SER A 123 0.36 -0.56 -9.11
N GLU A 124 -0.11 -0.26 -7.89
CA GLU A 124 -1.50 -0.49 -7.47
C GLU A 124 -2.21 0.81 -7.10
N LEU A 125 -1.64 1.95 -7.53
CA LEU A 125 -2.20 3.28 -7.26
C LEU A 125 -3.64 3.40 -7.75
N PHE A 126 -4.00 2.72 -8.83
CA PHE A 126 -5.36 2.70 -9.38
C PHE A 126 -6.43 2.29 -8.36
N VAL A 127 -6.09 1.47 -7.35
CA VAL A 127 -7.02 1.07 -6.29
C VAL A 127 -7.42 2.28 -5.45
N TRP A 128 -6.44 3.10 -5.05
CA TRP A 128 -6.71 4.35 -4.33
C TRP A 128 -7.47 5.33 -5.21
N LEU A 129 -7.07 5.49 -6.48
CA LEU A 129 -7.68 6.45 -7.39
C LEU A 129 -9.15 6.14 -7.67
N GLY A 130 -9.51 4.86 -7.79
CA GLY A 130 -10.92 4.47 -7.93
C GLY A 130 -11.75 4.87 -6.71
N ILE A 131 -11.21 4.67 -5.50
CA ILE A 131 -11.88 5.03 -4.24
C ILE A 131 -11.97 6.56 -4.10
N SER A 132 -10.88 7.28 -4.35
CA SER A 132 -10.79 8.73 -4.17
C SER A 132 -11.67 9.48 -5.16
N ALA A 133 -11.73 9.04 -6.43
CA ALA A 133 -12.61 9.62 -7.43
C ALA A 133 -14.09 9.51 -7.04
N GLY A 134 -14.52 8.36 -6.50
CA GLY A 134 -15.87 8.19 -5.98
C GLY A 134 -16.17 9.08 -4.76
N TYR A 135 -15.17 9.33 -3.91
CA TYR A 135 -15.30 10.22 -2.75
C TYR A 135 -15.37 11.70 -3.16
N GLU A 136 -14.58 12.10 -4.15
CA GLU A 136 -14.58 13.45 -4.74
C GLU A 136 -15.88 13.76 -5.48
N ALA A 137 -16.48 12.77 -6.15
CA ALA A 137 -17.79 12.92 -6.78
C ALA A 137 -18.91 13.29 -5.80
N LEU A 138 -18.73 13.01 -4.50
CA LEU A 138 -19.64 13.44 -3.43
C LEU A 138 -19.32 14.83 -2.88
N GLY A 139 -18.40 15.58 -3.51
CA GLY A 139 -17.93 16.89 -3.07
C GLY A 139 -17.02 16.85 -1.84
N LYS A 140 -16.43 15.69 -1.53
CA LYS A 140 -15.58 15.51 -0.34
C LYS A 140 -14.09 15.56 -0.68
N ASN A 141 -13.26 15.85 0.31
CA ASN A 141 -11.81 16.01 0.14
C ASN A 141 -11.07 14.66 0.28
N SER A 142 -10.43 14.19 -0.78
CA SER A 142 -9.63 12.94 -0.79
C SER A 142 -8.46 12.94 0.19
N SER A 143 -7.87 14.08 0.52
CA SER A 143 -6.79 14.16 1.52
C SER A 143 -7.30 13.80 2.92
N GLU A 144 -8.54 14.16 3.26
CA GLU A 144 -9.16 13.77 4.52
C GLU A 144 -9.37 12.25 4.58
N LEU A 145 -9.82 11.66 3.46
CA LEU A 145 -9.98 10.22 3.34
C LEU A 145 -8.63 9.50 3.47
N ALA A 146 -7.58 10.03 2.84
CA ALA A 146 -6.23 9.45 2.87
C ALA A 146 -5.65 9.40 4.28
N ILE A 147 -5.85 10.46 5.08
CA ILE A 147 -5.44 10.48 6.49
C ILE A 147 -6.19 9.42 7.29
N ARG A 148 -7.51 9.30 7.11
CA ARG A 148 -8.33 8.27 7.79
C ARG A 148 -7.87 6.86 7.40
N PHE A 149 -7.60 6.64 6.12
CA PHE A 149 -7.08 5.37 5.62
C PHE A 149 -5.74 5.03 6.27
N LEU A 150 -4.80 5.98 6.36
CA LEU A 150 -3.51 5.73 7.01
C LEU A 150 -3.66 5.40 8.50
N ILE A 151 -4.49 6.14 9.24
CA ILE A 151 -4.72 5.89 10.67
C ILE A 151 -5.34 4.51 10.89
N VAL A 152 -6.40 4.18 10.17
CA VAL A 152 -7.05 2.87 10.24
C VAL A 152 -6.07 1.78 9.79
N GLY A 153 -5.28 2.03 8.75
CA GLY A 153 -4.26 1.14 8.24
C GLY A 153 -3.21 0.78 9.30
N LEU A 154 -2.70 1.76 10.03
CA LEU A 154 -1.77 1.54 11.14
C LEU A 154 -2.38 0.64 12.23
N ILE A 155 -3.64 0.89 12.60
CA ILE A 155 -4.35 0.08 13.59
C ILE A 155 -4.56 -1.35 13.09
N VAL A 156 -5.01 -1.51 11.84
CA VAL A 156 -5.23 -2.81 11.22
C VAL A 156 -3.91 -3.59 11.09
N CYS A 157 -2.82 -2.94 10.72
CA CYS A 157 -1.50 -3.58 10.65
C CYS A 157 -1.04 -4.09 12.01
N LEU A 158 -1.26 -3.33 13.08
CA LEU A 158 -0.96 -3.77 14.45
C LEU A 158 -1.76 -5.03 14.81
N ILE A 159 -3.08 -4.98 14.61
CA ILE A 159 -3.98 -6.09 14.97
C ILE A 159 -3.60 -7.34 14.16
N LYS A 160 -3.45 -7.19 12.84
CA LYS A 160 -3.07 -8.30 11.95
C LYS A 160 -1.71 -8.86 12.33
N GLY A 161 -0.70 -8.03 12.54
CA GLY A 161 0.63 -8.47 12.95
C GLY A 161 0.61 -9.32 14.24
N ILE A 162 -0.10 -8.85 15.28
CA ILE A 162 -0.23 -9.60 16.55
C ILE A 162 -0.99 -10.91 16.35
N VAL A 163 -2.10 -10.90 15.60
CA VAL A 163 -2.91 -12.10 15.36
C VAL A 163 -2.12 -13.13 14.55
N THR A 164 -1.47 -12.70 13.46
CA THR A 164 -0.66 -13.55 12.59
C THR A 164 0.53 -14.15 13.34
N GLU A 165 1.20 -13.37 14.20
CA GLU A 165 2.28 -13.88 15.07
C GLU A 165 1.77 -15.01 15.98
N LYS A 166 0.66 -14.79 16.69
CA LYS A 166 0.09 -15.79 17.60
C LYS A 166 -0.33 -17.06 16.86
N LEU A 167 -1.00 -16.92 15.72
CA LEU A 167 -1.42 -18.06 14.91
C LEU A 167 -0.22 -18.85 14.41
N TYR A 168 0.82 -18.16 13.91
CA TYR A 168 2.04 -18.81 13.44
C TYR A 168 2.74 -19.60 14.55
N LEU A 169 2.92 -19.01 15.73
CA LEU A 169 3.54 -19.69 16.87
C LEU A 169 2.76 -20.92 17.33
N ILE A 170 1.42 -20.87 17.30
CA ILE A 170 0.57 -22.04 17.61
C ILE A 170 0.77 -23.13 16.55
N MET A 171 0.77 -22.78 15.27
CA MET A 171 0.97 -23.72 14.17
C MET A 171 2.36 -24.36 14.21
N LYS A 172 3.40 -23.57 14.47
CA LYS A 172 4.78 -24.02 14.63
C LYS A 172 4.90 -25.07 15.73
N LYS A 173 4.41 -24.76 16.95
CA LYS A 173 4.42 -25.70 18.08
C LYS A 173 3.67 -27.00 17.78
N ARG A 174 2.52 -26.91 17.10
CA ARG A 174 1.76 -28.10 16.68
C ARG A 174 2.52 -28.95 15.67
N ASN A 175 3.27 -28.32 14.76
CA ASN A 175 4.06 -29.03 13.76
C ASN A 175 5.29 -29.71 14.39
N GLU A 176 5.98 -29.02 15.29
CA GLU A 176 7.09 -29.59 16.06
C GLU A 176 6.63 -30.80 16.89
N ALA A 177 5.49 -30.70 17.57
CA ALA A 177 4.92 -31.82 18.32
C ALA A 177 4.55 -33.02 17.42
N LYS A 178 4.10 -32.79 16.18
CA LYS A 178 3.84 -33.85 15.20
C LYS A 178 5.10 -34.52 14.67
N LEU A 179 6.18 -33.76 14.50
CA LEU A 179 7.46 -34.28 14.02
C LEU A 179 8.22 -35.06 15.11
N ALA A 180 7.92 -34.78 16.38
CA ALA A 180 8.50 -35.47 17.53
C ALA A 180 7.75 -36.75 17.93
N ALA A 181 6.58 -37.01 17.34
CA ALA A 181 5.74 -38.20 17.57
C ALA A 181 5.93 -39.23 16.46
#